data_AF-A0A816FA86-F1
#
_entry.id   AF-A0A816FA86-F1
#
_cell.length_a   1.000
_cell.length_b   1.000
_cell.length_c   1.000
_cell.angle_alpha   90.00
_cell.angle_beta   90.00
_cell.angle_gamma   90.00
#
_symmetry.space_group_name_H-M   'P 1'
#
loop_
_entity.id
_entity.type
_entity.pdbx_description
1 polymer ?
#
loop_
_entity_poly.entity_id
_entity_poly.type
_entity_poly.pdbx_seq_one_letter_code
_entity_poly.pdbx_strand_id
1 'polypeptide(L)'
;MFERALDLFEQIHLNFDSVTYTVVFNACAELANDRAMKIGRKLLDEMPENYRNDVVVLNSAMHMLMKFGDIQSAERIFRSNKKKDIITYNAIIKGYVGNEMLERALDLFEQIHLNFDSVTYTVVFNACAELTNDRAMKIGKELLAKMPENYRNDNITSTSAIDMLMKFGDVESAERMFRSIKAKGTNI
;
A
#
# COMPACT_ATOMS: atom_id res chain seq x y z
N MET A 1 0.78 -16.00 15.86
CA MET A 1 -0.18 -14.96 16.34
C MET A 1 -1.41 -14.91 15.43
N PHE A 2 -1.23 -14.82 14.11
CA PHE A 2 -2.34 -14.76 13.14
C PHE A 2 -3.22 -16.02 13.06
N GLU A 3 -2.65 -17.24 13.16
CA GLU A 3 -3.47 -18.48 13.22
C GLU A 3 -4.46 -18.47 14.39
N ARG A 4 -4.05 -17.98 15.57
CA ARG A 4 -4.96 -17.84 16.73
C ARG A 4 -6.09 -16.87 16.46
N ALA A 5 -5.88 -15.83 15.65
CA ALA A 5 -6.93 -14.89 15.28
C ALA A 5 -7.98 -15.56 14.38
N LEU A 6 -7.54 -16.43 13.45
CA LEU A 6 -8.44 -17.22 12.61
C LEU A 6 -9.18 -18.30 13.42
N ASP A 7 -8.50 -18.97 14.35
CA ASP A 7 -9.13 -19.96 15.22
C ASP A 7 -10.19 -19.32 16.13
N LEU A 8 -9.91 -18.14 16.69
CA LEU A 8 -10.89 -17.36 17.45
C LEU A 8 -12.07 -16.93 16.58
N PHE A 9 -11.83 -16.49 15.35
CA PHE A 9 -12.88 -16.13 14.42
C PHE A 9 -13.87 -17.28 14.17
N GLU A 10 -13.37 -18.51 14.01
CA GLU A 10 -14.22 -19.69 13.78
C GLU A 10 -15.04 -20.12 15.02
N GLN A 11 -14.60 -19.74 16.23
CA GLN A 11 -15.22 -20.14 17.49
C GLN A 11 -16.22 -19.10 18.04
N ILE A 12 -16.20 -17.86 17.53
CA ILE A 12 -16.96 -16.75 18.10
C ILE A 12 -18.30 -16.57 17.37
N HIS A 13 -19.41 -16.78 18.08
CA HIS A 13 -20.77 -16.36 17.70
C HIS A 13 -21.11 -14.95 18.23
N LEU A 14 -20.26 -13.95 17.95
CA LEU A 14 -20.50 -12.56 18.36
C LEU A 14 -20.76 -11.65 17.16
N ASN A 15 -21.45 -10.53 17.41
CA ASN A 15 -21.55 -9.42 16.47
C ASN A 15 -20.17 -8.82 16.25
N PHE A 16 -19.58 -9.04 15.08
CA PHE A 16 -18.29 -8.48 14.72
C PHE A 16 -18.39 -6.95 14.55
N ASP A 17 -17.39 -6.25 15.05
CA ASP A 17 -17.16 -4.82 14.82
C ASP A 17 -16.12 -4.58 13.71
N SER A 18 -15.97 -3.33 13.29
CA SER A 18 -15.04 -2.97 12.21
C SER A 18 -13.60 -3.38 12.52
N VAL A 19 -13.19 -3.31 13.79
CA VAL A 19 -11.86 -3.73 14.25
C VAL A 19 -11.65 -5.22 14.00
N THR A 20 -12.64 -6.05 14.32
CA THR A 20 -12.58 -7.50 14.09
C THR A 20 -12.36 -7.82 12.62
N TYR A 21 -13.14 -7.19 11.72
CA TYR A 21 -12.97 -7.36 10.27
C TYR A 21 -11.56 -6.99 9.83
N THR A 22 -11.06 -5.82 10.25
CA THR A 22 -9.73 -5.35 9.89
C THR A 22 -8.62 -6.28 10.37
N VAL A 23 -8.71 -6.77 11.60
CA VAL A 23 -7.73 -7.71 12.16
C VAL A 23 -7.72 -9.03 11.40
N VAL A 24 -8.90 -9.59 11.11
CA VAL A 24 -9.01 -10.87 10.39
C VAL A 24 -8.50 -10.72 8.95
N PHE A 25 -8.87 -9.66 8.23
CA PHE A 25 -8.36 -9.44 6.86
C PHE A 25 -6.84 -9.28 6.83
N ASN A 26 -6.26 -8.52 7.76
CA ASN A 26 -4.80 -8.40 7.85
C ASN A 26 -4.15 -9.74 8.23
N ALA A 27 -4.72 -10.50 9.16
CA ALA A 27 -4.22 -11.84 9.49
C ALA A 27 -4.25 -12.78 8.28
N CYS A 28 -5.33 -12.73 7.50
CA CYS A 28 -5.44 -13.49 6.25
C CYS A 28 -4.37 -13.09 5.24
N ALA A 29 -4.14 -11.78 5.08
CA ALA A 29 -3.14 -11.22 4.18
C ALA A 29 -1.71 -11.66 4.54
N GLU A 30 -1.39 -11.72 5.84
CA GLU A 30 -0.07 -12.15 6.34
C GLU A 30 0.14 -13.66 6.26
N LEU A 31 -0.90 -14.46 6.47
CA LEU A 31 -0.81 -15.93 6.39
C LEU A 31 -0.70 -16.43 4.95
N ALA A 32 -1.28 -15.71 3.99
CA ALA A 32 -1.14 -15.94 2.55
C ALA A 32 -1.31 -17.41 2.11
N ASN A 33 -2.23 -18.15 2.75
CA ASN A 33 -2.53 -19.54 2.45
C ASN A 33 -4.01 -19.77 2.09
N ASP A 34 -4.33 -20.94 1.53
CA ASP A 34 -5.68 -21.24 1.05
C ASP A 34 -6.76 -21.18 2.15
N ARG A 35 -6.41 -21.50 3.41
CA ARG A 35 -7.33 -21.41 4.56
C ARG A 35 -7.69 -19.95 4.80
N ALA A 36 -6.69 -19.08 4.88
CA ALA A 36 -6.87 -17.65 5.06
C ALA A 36 -7.68 -17.02 3.92
N MET A 37 -7.46 -17.45 2.67
CA MET A 37 -8.25 -16.97 1.53
C MET A 37 -9.73 -17.33 1.66
N LYS A 38 -10.04 -18.57 2.05
CA LYS A 38 -11.43 -19.03 2.25
C LYS A 38 -12.13 -18.25 3.36
N ILE A 39 -11.45 -18.06 4.50
CA ILE A 39 -12.00 -17.29 5.62
C ILE A 39 -12.24 -15.84 5.20
N GLY A 40 -11.27 -15.21 4.55
CA GLY A 40 -11.37 -13.82 4.08
C GLY A 40 -12.51 -13.62 3.08
N ARG A 41 -12.70 -14.54 2.12
CA ARG A 41 -13.83 -14.47 1.19
C ARG A 41 -15.18 -14.63 1.88
N LYS A 42 -15.31 -15.63 2.76
CA LYS A 42 -16.52 -15.83 3.55
C LYS A 42 -16.88 -14.56 4.33
N LEU A 43 -15.88 -13.95 4.97
CA LEU A 43 -16.06 -12.72 5.74
C LEU A 43 -16.51 -11.55 4.85
N LEU A 44 -15.98 -11.44 3.63
CA LEU A 44 -16.41 -10.44 2.64
C LEU A 44 -17.84 -10.66 2.14
N ASP A 45 -18.25 -11.90 1.93
CA ASP A 45 -19.60 -12.25 1.45
C ASP A 45 -20.65 -12.01 2.53
N GLU A 46 -20.35 -12.38 3.78
CA GLU A 46 -21.22 -12.24 4.94
C GLU A 46 -21.18 -10.83 5.57
N MET A 47 -20.35 -9.91 5.06
CA MET A 47 -20.15 -8.59 5.63
C MET A 47 -21.44 -7.73 5.61
N PRO A 48 -21.90 -7.23 6.78
CA PRO A 48 -23.01 -6.29 6.88
C PRO A 48 -22.79 -4.97 6.12
N GLU A 49 -23.88 -4.36 5.66
CA GLU A 49 -23.85 -3.14 4.84
C GLU A 49 -23.17 -1.94 5.51
N ASN A 50 -23.25 -1.83 6.84
CA ASN A 50 -22.57 -0.77 7.59
C ASN A 50 -21.04 -0.86 7.47
N TYR A 51 -20.47 -2.06 7.40
CA TYR A 51 -19.03 -2.26 7.20
C TYR A 51 -18.61 -2.23 5.73
N ARG A 52 -19.56 -2.45 4.80
CA ARG A 52 -19.35 -2.24 3.35
C ARG A 52 -19.12 -0.78 2.96
N ASN A 53 -19.32 0.15 3.89
CA ASN A 53 -19.04 1.58 3.72
C ASN A 53 -17.94 2.10 4.66
N ASP A 54 -17.30 1.22 5.45
CA ASP A 54 -16.21 1.57 6.36
C ASP A 54 -14.88 1.51 5.61
N VAL A 55 -14.24 2.67 5.43
CA VAL A 55 -12.99 2.81 4.66
C VAL A 55 -11.86 1.96 5.24
N VAL A 56 -11.77 1.82 6.56
CA VAL A 56 -10.70 1.06 7.22
C VAL A 56 -10.89 -0.43 6.94
N VAL A 57 -12.12 -0.93 7.07
CA VAL A 57 -12.47 -2.31 6.75
C VAL A 57 -12.20 -2.61 5.27
N LEU A 58 -12.69 -1.76 4.37
CA LEU A 58 -12.49 -1.93 2.93
C LEU A 58 -11.01 -1.88 2.53
N ASN A 59 -10.22 -0.98 3.12
CA ASN A 59 -8.78 -0.91 2.86
C ASN A 59 -8.06 -2.21 3.27
N SER A 60 -8.41 -2.77 4.44
CA SER A 60 -7.85 -4.06 4.89
C SER A 60 -8.28 -5.24 4.01
N ALA A 61 -9.54 -5.26 3.55
CA ALA A 61 -10.03 -6.28 2.63
C ALA A 61 -9.35 -6.21 1.25
N MET A 62 -9.18 -5.00 0.70
CA MET A 62 -8.42 -4.79 -0.54
C MET A 62 -6.97 -5.25 -0.40
N HIS A 63 -6.34 -4.94 0.73
CA HIS A 63 -4.98 -5.39 1.01
C HIS A 63 -4.87 -6.91 0.98
N MET A 64 -5.79 -7.60 1.67
CA MET A 64 -5.88 -9.06 1.67
C MET A 64 -6.07 -9.62 0.26
N LEU A 65 -7.04 -9.10 -0.51
CA LEU A 65 -7.31 -9.57 -1.87
C LEU A 65 -6.11 -9.39 -2.80
N MET A 66 -5.42 -8.25 -2.71
CA MET A 66 -4.19 -7.99 -3.46
C MET A 66 -3.07 -8.96 -3.07
N LYS A 67 -2.96 -9.35 -1.79
CA LYS A 67 -1.99 -10.36 -1.34
C LYS A 67 -2.26 -11.76 -1.90
N PHE A 68 -3.52 -12.09 -2.14
CA PHE A 68 -3.92 -13.34 -2.81
C PHE A 68 -3.94 -13.25 -4.34
N GLY A 69 -3.54 -12.11 -4.93
CA GLY A 69 -3.59 -11.90 -6.38
C GLY A 69 -5.00 -11.74 -6.96
N ASP A 70 -6.04 -11.61 -6.13
CA ASP A 70 -7.41 -11.31 -6.59
C ASP A 70 -7.57 -9.80 -6.83
N ILE A 71 -6.85 -9.32 -7.84
CA ILE A 71 -6.81 -7.92 -8.26
C ILE A 71 -8.21 -7.45 -8.66
N GLN A 72 -9.01 -8.28 -9.33
CA GLN A 72 -10.32 -7.90 -9.84
C GLN A 72 -11.31 -7.60 -8.71
N SER A 73 -11.34 -8.41 -7.66
CA SER A 73 -12.20 -8.16 -6.51
C SER A 73 -11.73 -6.94 -5.71
N ALA A 74 -10.40 -6.76 -5.56
CA ALA A 74 -9.85 -5.58 -4.91
C ALA A 74 -10.23 -4.29 -5.67
N GLU A 75 -10.11 -4.29 -7.00
CA GLU A 75 -10.54 -3.18 -7.85
C GLU A 75 -12.04 -2.91 -7.76
N ARG A 76 -12.88 -3.96 -7.62
CA ARG A 76 -14.32 -3.79 -7.43
C ARG A 76 -14.62 -3.05 -6.14
N ILE A 77 -13.98 -3.44 -5.03
CA ILE A 77 -14.11 -2.75 -3.74
C ILE A 77 -13.61 -1.31 -3.84
N PHE A 78 -12.46 -1.10 -4.50
CA PHE A 78 -11.94 0.24 -4.72
C PHE A 78 -12.96 1.11 -5.47
N ARG A 79 -13.47 0.64 -6.60
CA ARG A 79 -14.45 1.39 -7.42
C ARG A 79 -15.73 1.67 -6.67
N SER A 80 -16.27 0.72 -5.90
CA SER A 80 -17.51 0.88 -5.14
C SER A 80 -17.37 1.80 -3.92
N ASN A 81 -16.17 1.92 -3.34
CA ASN A 81 -15.93 2.80 -2.19
C ASN A 81 -16.15 4.28 -2.57
N LYS A 82 -17.19 4.93 -2.05
CA LYS A 82 -17.50 6.34 -2.33
C LYS A 82 -16.63 7.33 -1.56
N LYS A 83 -15.95 6.90 -0.49
CA LYS A 83 -15.15 7.75 0.42
C LYS A 83 -13.68 7.32 0.38
N LYS A 84 -13.05 7.43 -0.79
CA LYS A 84 -11.62 7.12 -0.95
C LYS A 84 -10.79 8.23 -0.32
N ASP A 85 -9.91 7.89 0.59
CA ASP A 85 -8.88 8.78 1.11
C ASP A 85 -7.50 8.39 0.53
N ILE A 86 -6.46 9.13 0.91
CA ILE A 86 -5.10 8.85 0.44
C ILE A 86 -4.63 7.45 0.85
N ILE A 87 -5.11 6.93 1.99
CA ILE A 87 -4.80 5.58 2.46
C ILE A 87 -5.40 4.52 1.53
N THR A 88 -6.64 4.73 1.06
CA THR A 88 -7.29 3.87 0.06
C THR A 88 -6.48 3.82 -1.24
N TYR A 89 -6.03 4.97 -1.76
CA TYR A 89 -5.19 5.02 -2.97
C TYR A 89 -3.84 4.34 -2.75
N ASN A 90 -3.17 4.62 -1.63
CA ASN A 90 -1.89 4.01 -1.29
C ASN A 90 -2.00 2.49 -1.16
N ALA A 91 -3.09 1.97 -0.57
CA ALA A 91 -3.31 0.53 -0.42
C ALA A 91 -3.42 -0.20 -1.77
N ILE A 92 -4.18 0.35 -2.71
CA ILE A 92 -4.37 -0.27 -4.03
C ILE A 92 -3.13 -0.10 -4.92
N ILE A 93 -2.43 1.04 -4.86
CA ILE A 93 -1.16 1.27 -5.58
C ILE A 93 -0.10 0.29 -5.08
N LYS A 94 0.04 0.13 -3.76
CA LYS A 94 0.93 -0.88 -3.17
C LYS A 94 0.55 -2.29 -3.62
N GLY A 95 -0.74 -2.58 -3.72
CA GLY A 95 -1.26 -3.84 -4.24
C GLY A 95 -0.83 -4.09 -5.69
N TYR A 96 -0.97 -3.09 -6.57
CA TYR A 96 -0.50 -3.17 -7.96
C TYR A 96 1.02 -3.39 -8.05
N VAL A 97 1.81 -2.67 -7.26
CA VAL A 97 3.27 -2.85 -7.23
C VAL A 97 3.63 -4.28 -6.81
N GLY A 98 2.99 -4.81 -5.75
CA GLY A 98 3.23 -6.17 -5.27
C GLY A 98 2.75 -7.28 -6.22
N ASN A 99 1.92 -6.94 -7.22
CA ASN A 99 1.45 -7.85 -8.28
C ASN A 99 2.06 -7.49 -9.65
N GLU A 100 3.17 -6.75 -9.67
CA GLU A 100 3.92 -6.37 -10.89
C GLU A 100 3.10 -5.57 -11.93
N MET A 101 2.01 -4.93 -11.50
CA MET A 101 1.14 -4.10 -12.35
C MET A 101 1.56 -2.63 -12.32
N LEU A 102 2.84 -2.37 -12.60
CA LEU A 102 3.49 -1.08 -12.36
C LEU A 102 2.86 0.08 -13.14
N GLU A 103 2.50 -0.14 -14.41
CA GLU A 103 1.83 0.89 -15.23
C GLU A 103 0.48 1.28 -14.64
N ARG A 104 -0.31 0.31 -14.14
CA ARG A 104 -1.59 0.61 -13.46
C ARG A 104 -1.39 1.37 -12.16
N ALA A 105 -0.30 1.09 -11.45
CA ALA A 105 0.07 1.82 -10.24
C ALA A 105 0.31 3.31 -10.55
N LEU A 106 1.06 3.60 -11.62
CA LEU A 106 1.34 4.97 -12.07
C LEU A 106 0.10 5.65 -12.66
N ASP A 107 -0.69 4.95 -13.47
CA ASP A 107 -1.96 5.45 -14.01
C ASP A 107 -2.91 5.90 -12.90
N LEU A 108 -2.98 5.13 -11.81
CA LEU A 108 -3.83 5.47 -10.68
C LEU A 108 -3.24 6.60 -9.84
N PHE A 109 -1.91 6.64 -9.65
CA PHE A 109 -1.23 7.73 -8.97
C PHE A 109 -1.52 9.08 -9.63
N GLU A 110 -1.48 9.15 -10.97
CA GLU A 110 -1.75 10.38 -11.72
C GLU A 110 -3.21 10.87 -11.58
N GLN A 111 -4.13 10.01 -11.13
CA GLN A 111 -5.53 10.36 -10.86
C GLN A 111 -5.76 10.89 -9.44
N ILE A 112 -4.73 10.95 -8.59
CA ILE A 112 -4.86 11.44 -7.22
C ILE A 112 -4.90 12.97 -7.22
N HIS A 113 -6.02 13.53 -6.74
CA HIS A 113 -6.20 14.98 -6.53
C HIS A 113 -6.16 15.38 -5.04
N LEU A 114 -5.63 14.49 -4.19
CA LEU A 114 -5.48 14.67 -2.74
C LEU A 114 -4.04 15.04 -2.38
N ASN A 115 -3.84 15.54 -1.18
CA ASN A 115 -2.49 15.75 -0.64
C ASN A 115 -1.79 14.41 -0.41
N PHE A 116 -0.58 14.28 -0.92
CA PHE A 116 0.25 13.09 -0.76
C PHE A 116 0.80 13.03 0.66
N ASP A 117 0.86 11.81 1.21
CA ASP A 117 1.59 11.52 2.44
C ASP A 117 2.91 10.79 2.12
N SER A 118 3.74 10.54 3.14
CA SER A 118 5.01 9.81 2.98
C SER A 118 4.83 8.43 2.33
N VAL A 119 3.70 7.77 2.58
CA VAL A 119 3.39 6.46 2.01
C VAL A 119 3.16 6.58 0.51
N THR A 120 2.47 7.62 0.03
CA THR A 120 2.29 7.89 -1.41
C THR A 120 3.64 8.03 -2.11
N TYR A 121 4.54 8.85 -1.57
CA TYR A 121 5.89 9.00 -2.12
C TYR A 121 6.61 7.65 -2.18
N THR A 122 6.59 6.90 -1.08
CA THR A 122 7.27 5.60 -0.98
C THR A 122 6.76 4.60 -2.03
N VAL A 123 5.43 4.42 -2.14
CA VAL A 123 4.87 3.40 -3.04
C VAL A 123 5.09 3.77 -4.51
N VAL A 124 5.07 5.05 -4.84
CA VAL A 124 5.31 5.53 -6.22
C VAL A 124 6.79 5.45 -6.57
N PHE A 125 7.71 5.77 -5.65
CA PHE A 125 9.14 5.57 -5.89
C PHE A 125 9.47 4.11 -6.11
N ASN A 126 8.89 3.19 -5.33
CA ASN A 126 9.05 1.75 -5.56
C ASN A 126 8.51 1.34 -6.94
N ALA A 127 7.33 1.82 -7.33
CA ALA A 127 6.77 1.54 -8.66
C ALA A 127 7.70 2.04 -9.78
N CYS A 128 8.24 3.24 -9.62
CA CYS A 128 9.17 3.86 -10.56
C CYS A 128 10.49 3.08 -10.65
N ALA A 129 11.02 2.65 -9.50
CA ALA A 129 12.22 1.85 -9.38
C ALA A 129 12.07 0.51 -10.12
N GLU A 130 10.94 -0.19 -9.98
CA GLU A 130 10.73 -1.46 -10.69
C GLU A 130 10.48 -1.29 -12.20
N LEU A 131 9.85 -0.19 -12.63
CA LEU A 131 9.45 -0.03 -14.03
C LEU A 131 10.60 0.48 -14.93
N THR A 132 11.44 1.40 -14.44
CA THR A 132 12.66 1.92 -15.10
C THR A 132 12.52 2.53 -16.51
N ASN A 133 11.32 2.69 -17.05
CA ASN A 133 11.11 3.34 -18.35
C ASN A 133 11.10 4.87 -18.26
N ASP A 134 11.13 5.55 -19.40
CA ASP A 134 11.18 7.03 -19.48
C ASP A 134 10.03 7.72 -18.72
N ARG A 135 8.84 7.10 -18.74
CA ARG A 135 7.66 7.59 -18.00
C ARG A 135 7.91 7.55 -16.49
N ALA A 136 8.35 6.40 -15.98
CA ALA A 136 8.71 6.22 -14.58
C ALA A 136 9.83 7.17 -14.15
N MET A 137 10.84 7.37 -14.99
CA MET A 137 11.93 8.32 -14.72
C MET A 137 11.42 9.75 -14.58
N LYS A 138 10.52 10.18 -15.48
CA LYS A 138 9.90 11.50 -15.43
C LYS A 138 9.07 11.68 -14.16
N ILE A 139 8.14 10.75 -13.88
CA ILE A 139 7.27 10.80 -12.70
C ILE A 139 8.11 10.81 -11.42
N GLY A 140 9.08 9.89 -11.29
CA GLY A 140 9.93 9.77 -10.12
C GLY A 140 10.74 11.04 -9.83
N LYS A 141 11.34 11.65 -10.86
CA LYS A 141 12.11 12.89 -10.71
C LYS A 141 11.22 14.09 -10.35
N GLU A 142 10.06 14.23 -11.00
CA GLU A 142 9.10 15.29 -10.68
C GLU A 142 8.58 15.17 -9.24
N LEU A 143 8.27 13.94 -8.82
CA LEU A 143 7.79 13.65 -7.48
C LEU A 143 8.88 13.93 -6.43
N LEU A 144 10.12 13.51 -6.69
CA LEU A 144 11.26 13.80 -5.82
C LEU A 144 11.53 15.31 -5.71
N ALA A 145 11.38 16.08 -6.79
CA ALA A 145 11.57 17.53 -6.75
C ALA A 145 10.50 18.22 -5.88
N LYS A 146 9.26 17.74 -5.91
CA LYS A 146 8.12 18.27 -5.14
C LYS A 146 8.06 17.75 -3.70
N MET A 147 8.93 16.81 -3.32
CA MET A 147 8.89 16.14 -2.02
C MET A 147 9.23 17.10 -0.86
N PRO A 148 8.30 17.32 0.09
CA PRO A 148 8.52 18.12 1.31
C PRO A 148 9.68 17.63 2.18
N GLU A 149 10.34 18.55 2.89
CA GLU A 149 11.51 18.23 3.73
C GLU A 149 11.19 17.24 4.86
N ASN A 150 9.99 17.28 5.44
CA ASN A 150 9.59 16.30 6.46
C ASN A 150 9.55 14.87 5.92
N TYR A 151 9.18 14.66 4.65
CA TYR A 151 9.25 13.34 4.03
C TYR A 151 10.67 12.98 3.57
N ARG A 152 11.53 13.96 3.27
CA ARG A 152 12.98 13.74 3.06
C ARG A 152 13.71 13.33 4.33
N ASN A 153 13.09 13.55 5.49
CA ASN A 153 13.56 13.07 6.77
C ASN A 153 12.99 11.70 7.16
N ASP A 154 11.97 11.23 6.46
CA ASP A 154 11.44 9.89 6.66
C ASP A 154 12.38 8.87 6.02
N ASN A 155 12.93 7.96 6.83
CA ASN A 155 13.92 6.98 6.38
C ASN A 155 13.36 6.06 5.30
N ILE A 156 12.10 5.66 5.40
CA ILE A 156 11.47 4.73 4.46
C ILE A 156 11.29 5.41 3.10
N THR A 157 10.72 6.62 3.10
CA THR A 157 10.51 7.41 1.88
C THR A 157 11.84 7.77 1.22
N SER A 158 12.85 8.12 2.01
CA SER A 158 14.15 8.50 1.45
C SER A 158 14.93 7.30 0.93
N THR A 159 14.81 6.13 1.56
CA THR A 159 15.42 4.89 1.07
C THR A 159 14.78 4.44 -0.25
N SER A 160 13.45 4.53 -0.39
CA SER A 160 12.77 4.23 -1.66
C SER A 160 13.15 5.20 -2.79
N ALA A 161 13.31 6.49 -2.48
CA ALA A 161 13.83 7.48 -3.44
C ALA A 161 15.27 7.16 -3.87
N ILE A 162 16.13 6.73 -2.95
CA ILE A 162 17.50 6.32 -3.25
C ILE A 162 17.51 5.09 -4.16
N ASP A 163 16.72 4.06 -3.86
CA ASP A 163 16.63 2.85 -4.70
C ASP A 163 16.18 3.21 -6.13
N MET A 164 15.15 4.05 -6.25
CA MET A 164 14.69 4.57 -7.54
C MET A 164 15.81 5.29 -8.30
N LEU A 165 16.54 6.21 -7.66
CA LEU A 165 17.65 6.93 -8.30
C LEU A 165 18.77 5.99 -8.75
N MET A 166 19.11 4.99 -7.93
CA MET A 166 20.10 3.98 -8.28
C MET A 166 19.68 3.18 -9.52
N LYS A 167 18.42 2.74 -9.60
CA LYS A 167 17.89 2.02 -10.76
C LYS A 167 17.76 2.90 -12.01
N PHE A 168 17.65 4.21 -11.85
CA PHE A 168 17.74 5.18 -12.96
C PHE A 168 19.18 5.53 -13.37
N GLY A 169 20.19 5.03 -12.64
CA GLY A 169 21.60 5.34 -12.87
C GLY A 169 22.03 6.72 -12.36
N ASP A 170 21.19 7.44 -11.62
CA ASP A 170 21.52 8.74 -11.00
C ASP A 170 22.19 8.53 -9.63
N VAL A 171 23.37 7.89 -9.69
CA VAL A 171 24.15 7.50 -8.50
C VAL A 171 24.57 8.73 -7.69
N GLU A 172 24.86 9.85 -8.35
CA GLU A 172 25.27 11.08 -7.70
C GLU A 172 24.17 11.66 -6.80
N SER A 173 22.92 11.72 -7.30
CA SER A 173 21.79 12.17 -6.50
C SER A 173 21.45 11.19 -5.38
N ALA A 174 21.55 9.89 -5.65
CA ALA A 174 21.36 8.84 -4.63
C ALA A 174 22.36 8.99 -3.48
N GLU A 175 23.64 9.20 -3.79
CA GLU A 175 24.69 9.37 -2.79
C GLU A 175 24.50 10.63 -1.95
N ARG A 176 24.14 11.76 -2.58
CA ARG A 176 23.82 13.00 -1.86
C ARG A 176 22.69 12.79 -0.85
N MET A 177 21.62 12.12 -1.27
CA MET A 177 20.48 11.86 -0.39
C MET A 177 20.87 10.89 0.75
N PHE A 178 21.63 9.84 0.46
CA PHE A 178 22.12 8.89 1.46
C PHE A 178 22.98 9.56 2.53
N ARG A 179 23.91 10.44 2.12
CA ARG A 179 24.76 11.20 3.04
C ARG A 179 23.94 12.13 3.95
N SER A 180 22.90 12.78 3.41
CA SER A 180 21.98 13.61 4.19
C SER A 180 21.27 12.82 5.29
N ILE A 181 20.81 11.59 5.00
CA ILE A 181 20.19 10.71 6.02
C ILE A 181 21.21 10.34 7.11
N LYS A 182 22.43 9.93 6.72
CA LYS A 182 23.47 9.50 7.66
C LYS A 182 23.90 10.60 8.62
N ALA A 183 24.08 11.82 8.12
CA ALA A 183 24.46 12.98 8.93
C ALA A 183 23.40 13.32 10.01
N LYS A 184 22.13 13.01 9.75
CA LYS A 184 21.03 13.22 10.70
C LYS A 184 20.96 12.12 11.77
N GLY A 185 21.28 10.88 11.41
CA GLY A 185 21.28 9.74 12.35
C GLY A 185 22.44 9.71 13.35
N THR A 186 23.49 10.53 13.15
CA THR A 186 24.65 10.64 14.03
C THR A 186 24.53 11.71 15.13
N ASN A 187 23.38 12.38 15.25
CA ASN A 187 23.12 13.43 16.26
C ASN A 187 22.31 12.92 17.48
N ILE A 188 22.46 11.64 17.86
CA ILE A 188 21.87 11.05 19.07
C ILE A 188 22.99 10.61 20.00
#